data_AF-B4S369-F1
#
_entry.id   AF-B4S369-F1
#
_cell.length_a   1.000
_cell.length_b   1.000
_cell.length_c   1.000
_cell.angle_alpha   90.00
_cell.angle_beta   90.00
_cell.angle_gamma   90.00
#
_symmetry.space_group_name_H-M   'P 1'
#
loop_
_entity.id
_entity.type
_entity.pdbx_description
1 polymer ?
#
loop_
_entity_poly.entity_id
_entity_poly.type
_entity_poly.pdbx_seq_one_letter_code
_entity_poly.pdbx_strand_id
1 'polypeptide(L)'
;MAGKKMSLFQEMKKTFMLHAIAAHFSNGLIPVAILYLLLTLPGGDPYFEHTVEHLIIISLLAIPVSFVSGLYEWKTKYNAAKGPVFIKKIRLSIVLFVLAALTVFIRLSMPDVMYQQGMMHWLYIVMLFAMLPIVTLLGHYGGKLTAAARQAAGRRK
;
A
#
# COMPACT_ATOMS: atom_id res chain seq x y z
N MET A 1 23.80 38.19 -0.75
CA MET A 1 24.45 36.92 -0.38
C MET A 1 23.81 35.79 -1.17
N ALA A 2 24.52 35.22 -2.15
CA ALA A 2 24.00 34.12 -2.97
C ALA A 2 23.99 32.83 -2.14
N GLY A 3 22.82 32.28 -1.87
CA GLY A 3 22.68 31.01 -1.15
C GLY A 3 23.39 29.89 -1.91
N LYS A 4 24.30 29.19 -1.23
CA LYS A 4 25.03 28.03 -1.78
C LYS A 4 24.01 27.03 -2.33
N LYS A 5 23.98 26.83 -3.65
CA LYS A 5 23.09 25.84 -4.29
C LYS A 5 23.38 24.47 -3.65
N MET A 6 22.36 23.90 -3.00
CA MET A 6 22.45 22.55 -2.45
C MET A 6 22.63 21.55 -3.59
N SER A 7 23.45 20.52 -3.35
CA SER A 7 23.55 19.37 -4.26
C SER A 7 22.23 18.57 -4.23
N LEU A 8 21.85 17.95 -5.36
CA LEU A 8 20.67 17.08 -5.47
C LEU A 8 20.60 16.03 -4.36
N PHE A 9 21.75 15.45 -3.99
CA PHE A 9 21.82 14.46 -2.91
C PHE A 9 21.47 15.05 -1.53
N GLN A 10 21.91 16.28 -1.27
CA GLN A 10 21.60 16.98 -0.02
C GLN A 10 20.12 17.38 0.03
N GLU A 11 19.53 17.74 -1.11
CA GLU A 11 18.12 18.03 -1.24
C GLU A 11 17.27 16.79 -0.98
N MET A 12 17.56 15.68 -1.68
CA MET A 12 16.88 14.40 -1.47
C MET A 12 16.94 13.95 -0.01
N LYS A 13 18.11 14.02 0.63
CA LYS A 13 18.24 13.64 2.06
C LYS A 13 17.33 14.44 2.98
N LYS A 14 17.09 15.73 2.68
CA LYS A 14 16.24 16.59 3.51
C LYS A 14 14.75 16.39 3.24
N THR A 15 14.37 16.01 2.02
CA THR A 15 12.96 15.91 1.60
C THR A 15 12.44 14.47 1.56
N PHE A 16 13.29 13.47 1.76
CA PHE A 16 12.93 12.07 1.67
C PHE A 16 11.83 11.68 2.68
N MET A 17 10.71 11.17 2.17
CA MET A 17 9.56 10.72 2.95
C MET A 17 9.36 9.21 2.80
N LEU A 18 10.13 8.43 3.56
CA LEU A 18 10.12 6.96 3.49
C LEU A 18 8.70 6.39 3.59
N HIS A 19 7.91 6.84 4.56
CA HIS A 19 6.53 6.38 4.75
C HIS A 19 5.66 6.64 3.52
N ALA A 20 5.72 7.85 2.95
CA ALA A 20 4.94 8.19 1.78
C ALA A 20 5.32 7.30 0.60
N ILE A 21 6.61 7.14 0.32
CA ILE A 21 7.10 6.31 -0.79
C ILE A 21 6.62 4.87 -0.63
N ALA A 22 6.88 4.24 0.53
CA ALA A 22 6.48 2.86 0.79
C ALA A 22 4.96 2.65 0.74
N ALA A 23 4.17 3.62 1.23
CA ALA A 23 2.71 3.54 1.16
C ALA A 23 2.17 3.62 -0.28
N HIS A 24 2.86 4.34 -1.17
CA HIS A 24 2.45 4.44 -2.58
C HIS A 24 2.72 3.14 -3.35
N PHE A 25 3.72 2.35 -2.97
CA PHE A 25 3.95 1.04 -3.57
C PHE A 25 2.74 0.13 -3.40
N SER A 26 2.31 -0.16 -2.17
CA SER A 26 1.15 -1.02 -1.95
C SER A 26 -0.15 -0.41 -2.52
N ASN A 27 -0.32 0.91 -2.42
CA ASN A 27 -1.51 1.59 -2.95
C ASN A 27 -1.55 1.63 -4.49
N GLY A 28 -0.42 1.53 -5.17
CA GLY A 28 -0.34 1.51 -6.63
C GLY A 28 -0.31 0.10 -7.21
N LEU A 29 0.49 -0.80 -6.62
CA LEU A 29 0.69 -2.15 -7.13
C LEU A 29 -0.54 -3.05 -6.95
N ILE A 30 -1.27 -2.93 -5.84
CA ILE A 30 -2.48 -3.74 -5.60
C ILE A 30 -3.57 -3.46 -6.64
N PRO A 31 -3.95 -2.19 -6.93
CA PRO A 31 -4.88 -1.92 -8.03
C PRO A 31 -4.41 -2.46 -9.38
N VAL A 32 -3.11 -2.33 -9.69
CA VAL A 32 -2.55 -2.87 -10.93
C VAL A 32 -2.65 -4.40 -10.95
N ALA A 33 -2.38 -5.09 -9.83
CA ALA A 33 -2.55 -6.53 -9.73
C ALA A 33 -4.01 -6.96 -10.01
N ILE A 34 -5.00 -6.18 -9.57
CA ILE A 34 -6.41 -6.43 -9.90
C ILE A 34 -6.71 -6.23 -11.39
N LEU A 35 -6.10 -5.24 -12.04
CA LEU A 35 -6.23 -5.06 -13.48
C LEU A 35 -5.66 -6.28 -14.23
N TYR A 36 -4.48 -6.77 -13.85
CA TYR A 36 -3.90 -7.98 -14.44
C TYR A 36 -4.72 -9.24 -14.13
N LEU A 37 -5.32 -9.33 -12.94
CA LEU A 37 -6.25 -10.42 -12.62
C LEU A 37 -7.46 -10.40 -13.55
N LEU A 38 -8.06 -9.22 -13.80
CA LEU A 38 -9.17 -9.08 -14.72
C LEU A 38 -8.80 -9.45 -16.17
N LEU A 39 -7.56 -9.21 -16.59
CA LEU A 39 -7.05 -9.70 -17.88
C LEU A 39 -6.81 -11.21 -17.91
N THR A 40 -6.54 -11.81 -16.75
CA THR A 40 -6.33 -13.26 -16.62
C THR A 40 -7.64 -14.03 -16.73
N LEU A 41 -8.75 -13.55 -16.13
CA LEU A 41 -10.00 -14.31 -16.00
C LEU A 41 -10.62 -14.81 -17.32
N PRO A 42 -10.65 -14.06 -18.45
CA PRO A 42 -11.31 -14.51 -19.67
C PRO A 42 -10.55 -15.61 -20.43
N GLY A 43 -9.21 -15.60 -20.34
CA GLY A 43 -8.34 -16.42 -21.20
C GLY A 43 -7.33 -17.31 -20.48
N GLY A 44 -7.16 -17.14 -19.17
CA GLY A 44 -6.18 -17.88 -18.38
C GLY A 44 -4.73 -17.60 -18.79
N ASP A 45 -4.43 -16.45 -19.41
CA ASP A 45 -3.09 -16.16 -19.92
C ASP A 45 -2.07 -16.15 -18.76
N PRO A 46 -1.06 -17.05 -18.79
CA PRO A 46 -0.07 -17.17 -17.72
C PRO A 46 0.80 -15.93 -17.54
N TYR A 47 1.00 -15.11 -18.58
CA TYR A 47 1.81 -13.90 -18.45
C TYR A 47 1.11 -12.85 -17.57
N PHE A 48 -0.21 -12.68 -17.73
CA PHE A 48 -0.96 -11.79 -16.87
C PHE A 48 -1.06 -12.34 -15.45
N GLU A 49 -1.28 -13.65 -15.32
CA GLU A 49 -1.40 -14.34 -14.05
C GLU A 49 -0.12 -14.23 -13.21
N HIS A 50 1.04 -14.56 -13.80
CA HIS A 50 2.34 -14.37 -13.15
C HIS A 50 2.57 -12.90 -12.78
N THR A 51 2.11 -11.95 -13.58
CA THR A 51 2.22 -10.53 -13.22
C THR A 51 1.46 -10.21 -11.93
N VAL A 52 0.28 -10.79 -11.71
CA VAL A 52 -0.47 -10.66 -10.44
C VAL A 52 0.40 -11.15 -9.27
N GLU A 53 1.00 -12.33 -9.40
CA GLU A 53 1.89 -12.92 -8.38
C GLU A 53 3.04 -11.98 -8.00
N HIS A 54 3.81 -11.50 -8.97
CA HIS A 54 4.94 -10.62 -8.70
C HIS A 54 4.50 -9.34 -7.98
N LEU A 55 3.39 -8.74 -8.42
CA LEU A 55 2.86 -7.50 -7.84
C LEU A 55 2.39 -7.69 -6.40
N ILE A 56 1.73 -8.81 -6.08
CA ILE A 56 1.25 -9.07 -4.70
C ILE A 56 2.42 -9.38 -3.75
N ILE A 57 3.46 -10.07 -4.22
CA ILE A 57 4.66 -10.34 -3.42
C ILE A 57 5.40 -9.04 -3.10
N ILE A 58 5.65 -8.20 -4.11
CA ILE A 58 6.30 -6.91 -3.91
C ILE A 58 5.45 -6.01 -3.00
N SER A 59 4.13 -6.03 -3.14
CA SER A 59 3.21 -5.31 -2.27
C SER A 59 3.32 -5.78 -0.81
N LEU A 60 3.37 -7.10 -0.57
CA LEU A 60 3.56 -7.68 0.76
C LEU A 60 4.85 -7.19 1.40
N LEU A 61 5.95 -7.10 0.65
CA LEU A 61 7.23 -6.60 1.17
C LEU A 61 7.19 -5.10 1.50
N ALA A 62 6.44 -4.30 0.73
CA ALA A 62 6.30 -2.86 0.96
C ALA A 62 5.41 -2.52 2.18
N ILE A 63 4.41 -3.35 2.50
CA ILE A 63 3.45 -3.10 3.58
C ILE A 63 4.12 -2.94 4.95
N PRO A 64 5.01 -3.85 5.43
CA PRO A 64 5.73 -3.67 6.69
C PRO A 64 6.57 -2.39 6.73
N VAL A 65 7.26 -2.06 5.63
CA VAL A 65 8.07 -0.84 5.54
C VAL A 65 7.19 0.40 5.70
N SER A 66 6.06 0.44 4.99
CA SER A 66 5.07 1.50 5.10
C SER A 66 4.47 1.61 6.50
N PHE A 67 4.13 0.47 7.11
CA PHE A 67 3.51 0.41 8.42
C PHE A 67 4.44 0.91 9.53
N VAL A 68 5.67 0.38 9.59
CA VAL A 68 6.65 0.74 10.63
C VAL A 68 7.07 2.20 10.49
N SER A 69 7.37 2.66 9.27
CA SER A 69 7.70 4.07 9.04
C SER A 69 6.52 5.00 9.36
N GLY A 70 5.28 4.57 9.11
CA GLY A 70 4.08 5.31 9.47
C GLY A 70 3.87 5.43 10.99
N LEU A 71 4.13 4.35 11.74
CA LEU A 71 4.10 4.37 13.20
C LEU A 71 5.19 5.30 13.76
N TYR A 72 6.39 5.29 13.15
CA TYR A 72 7.48 6.19 13.52
C TYR A 72 7.10 7.67 13.30
N GLU A 73 6.55 8.01 12.13
CA GLU A 73 6.09 9.38 11.85
C GLU A 73 4.93 9.78 12.76
N TRP A 74 4.00 8.87 13.05
CA TRP A 74 2.90 9.13 13.97
C TRP A 74 3.38 9.47 15.39
N LYS A 75 4.41 8.77 15.89
CA LYS A 75 5.01 9.06 17.19
C LYS A 75 5.80 10.37 17.20
N THR A 76 6.63 10.60 16.18
CA THR A 76 7.60 11.73 16.18
C THR A 76 7.05 13.04 15.65
N LYS A 77 6.20 13.02 14.62
CA LYS A 77 5.64 14.22 13.98
C LYS A 77 4.25 14.60 14.52
N TYR A 78 3.49 13.61 15.00
CA TYR A 78 2.12 13.80 15.46
C TYR A 78 1.94 13.53 16.95
N ASN A 79 3.01 13.39 17.73
CA ASN A 79 2.99 13.17 19.18
C ASN A 79 2.03 12.04 19.61
N ALA A 80 1.94 10.96 18.82
CA ALA A 80 1.03 9.85 19.04
C ALA A 80 -0.44 10.26 19.23
N ALA A 81 -0.87 11.33 18.56
CA ALA A 81 -2.24 11.82 18.62
C ALA A 81 -3.25 10.71 18.28
N LYS A 82 -4.20 10.43 19.18
CA LYS A 82 -5.21 9.38 19.03
C LYS A 82 -6.37 9.76 18.10
N GLY A 83 -6.09 10.58 17.08
CA GLY A 83 -7.11 11.03 16.14
C GLY A 83 -7.76 9.84 15.41
N PRO A 84 -9.08 9.89 15.12
CA PRO A 84 -9.80 8.77 14.53
C PRO A 84 -9.23 8.33 13.17
N VAL A 85 -8.58 9.24 12.44
CA VAL A 85 -7.91 8.92 11.16
C VAL A 85 -6.69 8.03 11.36
N PHE A 86 -5.88 8.27 12.40
CA PHE A 86 -4.69 7.45 12.69
C PHE A 86 -5.08 6.03 13.08
N ILE A 87 -6.06 5.88 13.97
CA ILE A 87 -6.55 4.56 14.41
C ILE A 87 -7.11 3.76 13.23
N LYS A 88 -7.90 4.41 12.36
CA LYS A 88 -8.41 3.78 11.14
C LYS A 88 -7.28 3.32 10.22
N LYS A 89 -6.26 4.15 9.99
CA LYS A 89 -5.09 3.77 9.17
C LYS A 89 -4.35 2.57 9.78
N ILE A 90 -4.08 2.58 11.08
CA ILE A 90 -3.38 1.46 11.75
C ILE A 90 -4.16 0.16 11.58
N ARG A 91 -5.48 0.17 11.84
CA ARG A 91 -6.34 -1.02 11.66
C ARG A 91 -6.35 -1.50 10.21
N LEU A 92 -6.54 -0.59 9.25
CA LEU A 92 -6.54 -0.95 7.83
C LEU A 92 -5.19 -1.49 7.37
N SER A 93 -4.06 -0.96 7.85
CA SER A 93 -2.74 -1.48 7.54
C SER A 93 -2.51 -2.88 8.09
N ILE A 94 -3.00 -3.19 9.29
CA ILE A 94 -2.95 -4.55 9.87
C ILE A 94 -3.79 -5.51 9.03
N VAL A 95 -5.03 -5.14 8.72
CA VAL A 95 -5.92 -5.97 7.88
C VAL A 95 -5.30 -6.19 6.51
N LEU A 96 -4.74 -5.15 5.88
CA LEU A 96 -4.05 -5.27 4.59
C LEU A 96 -2.87 -6.24 4.68
N PHE A 97 -2.04 -6.13 5.72
CA PHE A 97 -0.89 -7.00 5.91
C PHE A 97 -1.30 -8.47 6.04
N VAL A 98 -2.29 -8.76 6.90
CA VAL A 98 -2.79 -10.14 7.09
C VAL A 98 -3.38 -10.67 5.78
N LEU A 99 -4.20 -9.87 5.10
CA LEU A 99 -4.84 -10.27 3.86
C LEU A 99 -3.81 -10.53 2.75
N ALA A 100 -2.83 -9.65 2.57
CA ALA A 100 -1.75 -9.81 1.60
C ALA A 100 -0.86 -11.02 1.95
N ALA A 101 -0.51 -11.20 3.22
CA ALA A 101 0.31 -12.32 3.67
C ALA A 101 -0.36 -13.66 3.41
N LEU A 102 -1.65 -13.78 3.73
CA LEU A 102 -2.42 -15.00 3.46
C LEU A 102 -2.60 -15.23 1.95
N THR A 103 -2.83 -14.17 1.17
CA THR A 103 -2.96 -14.28 -0.29
C THR A 103 -1.66 -14.79 -0.93
N VAL A 104 -0.51 -14.21 -0.53
CA VAL A 104 0.81 -14.68 -0.98
C VAL A 104 1.08 -16.09 -0.46
N PHE A 105 0.70 -16.43 0.76
CA PHE A 105 0.85 -17.79 1.29
C PHE A 105 0.08 -18.83 0.46
N ILE A 106 -1.18 -18.54 0.10
CA ILE A 106 -1.97 -19.39 -0.79
C ILE A 106 -1.24 -19.55 -2.13
N ARG A 107 -0.79 -18.44 -2.72
CA ARG A 107 -0.10 -18.44 -4.02
C ARG A 107 1.16 -19.30 -4.00
N LEU A 108 2.02 -19.14 -2.99
CA LEU A 108 3.27 -19.89 -2.89
C LEU A 108 3.05 -21.37 -2.54
N SER A 109 1.96 -21.69 -1.83
CA SER A 109 1.62 -23.08 -1.49
C SER A 109 0.93 -23.82 -2.63
N MET A 110 0.21 -23.10 -3.49
CA MET A 110 -0.51 -23.62 -4.64
C MET A 110 -0.23 -22.74 -5.87
N PRO A 111 0.94 -22.90 -6.53
CA PRO A 111 1.32 -22.08 -7.68
C PRO A 111 0.30 -22.09 -8.82
N ASP A 112 -0.45 -23.18 -8.98
CA ASP A 112 -1.49 -23.32 -10.00
C ASP A 112 -2.89 -22.91 -9.53
N VAL A 113 -3.02 -22.17 -8.40
CA VAL A 113 -4.34 -21.83 -7.80
C VAL A 113 -5.30 -21.14 -8.77
N MET A 114 -4.78 -20.36 -9.72
CA MET A 114 -5.58 -19.70 -10.76
C MET A 114 -6.08 -20.63 -11.87
N TYR A 115 -5.48 -21.81 -12.04
CA TYR A 115 -5.86 -22.82 -13.03
C TYR A 115 -6.73 -23.93 -12.48
N GLN A 116 -6.94 -23.95 -11.15
CA GLN A 116 -7.83 -24.87 -10.48
C GLN A 116 -9.26 -24.33 -10.47
N GLN A 117 -10.26 -25.21 -10.38
CA GLN A 117 -11.68 -24.82 -10.23
C GLN A 117 -12.23 -25.03 -8.81
N GLY A 118 -11.35 -25.16 -7.82
CA GLY A 118 -11.71 -25.45 -6.43
C GLY A 118 -12.07 -24.22 -5.59
N MET A 119 -12.47 -24.45 -4.33
CA MET A 119 -12.76 -23.37 -3.37
C MET A 119 -11.58 -22.40 -3.16
N MET A 120 -10.34 -22.91 -3.21
CA MET A 120 -9.13 -22.09 -3.03
C MET A 120 -8.92 -21.08 -4.15
N HIS A 121 -9.33 -21.40 -5.38
CA HIS A 121 -9.30 -20.49 -6.53
C HIS A 121 -10.15 -19.24 -6.25
N TRP A 122 -11.41 -19.45 -5.88
CA TRP A 122 -12.34 -18.36 -5.59
C TRP A 122 -11.94 -17.59 -4.33
N LEU A 123 -11.45 -18.27 -3.30
CA LEU A 123 -10.93 -17.61 -2.10
C LEU A 123 -9.77 -16.66 -2.45
N TYR A 124 -8.81 -17.12 -3.24
CA TYR A 124 -7.68 -16.32 -3.71
C TYR A 124 -8.14 -15.06 -4.46
N ILE A 125 -9.07 -15.21 -5.42
CA ILE A 125 -9.66 -14.09 -6.17
C ILE A 125 -10.35 -13.09 -5.22
N VAL A 126 -11.19 -13.56 -4.31
CA VAL A 126 -11.90 -12.70 -3.35
C VAL A 126 -10.92 -11.94 -2.46
N MET A 127 -9.85 -12.59 -2.00
CA MET A 127 -8.82 -11.94 -1.18
C MET A 127 -8.07 -10.85 -1.95
N LEU A 128 -7.75 -11.09 -3.23
CA LEU A 128 -7.21 -10.07 -4.12
C LEU A 128 -8.15 -8.86 -4.21
N PHE A 129 -9.41 -9.08 -4.59
CA PHE A 129 -10.40 -7.99 -4.69
C PHE A 129 -10.64 -7.27 -3.36
N ALA A 130 -10.62 -7.98 -2.23
CA ALA A 130 -10.81 -7.41 -0.90
C ALA A 130 -9.68 -6.45 -0.49
N MET A 131 -8.47 -6.58 -1.07
CA MET A 131 -7.39 -5.61 -0.83
C MET A 131 -7.67 -4.24 -1.45
N LEU A 132 -8.42 -4.17 -2.56
CA LEU A 132 -8.72 -2.94 -3.29
C LEU A 132 -9.43 -1.85 -2.47
N PRO A 133 -10.55 -2.13 -1.75
CA PRO A 133 -11.17 -1.13 -0.90
C PRO A 133 -10.25 -0.70 0.26
N ILE A 134 -9.39 -1.59 0.76
CA ILE A 134 -8.47 -1.28 1.87
C ILE A 134 -7.42 -0.26 1.44
N VAL A 135 -6.73 -0.48 0.31
CA VAL A 135 -5.73 0.47 -0.21
C VAL A 135 -6.36 1.80 -0.62
N THR A 136 -7.58 1.77 -1.15
CA THR A 136 -8.35 2.97 -1.49
C THR A 136 -8.64 3.81 -0.25
N LEU A 137 -9.12 3.17 0.82
CA LEU A 137 -9.38 3.84 2.10
C LEU A 137 -8.09 4.35 2.75
N LEU A 138 -6.99 3.60 2.69
CA LEU A 138 -5.68 4.04 3.18
C LEU A 138 -5.20 5.30 2.44
N GLY A 139 -5.34 5.33 1.12
CA GLY A 139 -5.07 6.51 0.29
C GLY A 139 -5.96 7.70 0.67
N HIS A 140 -7.27 7.48 0.78
CA HIS A 140 -8.24 8.50 1.20
C HIS A 140 -7.88 9.12 2.55
N TYR A 141 -7.59 8.31 3.56
CA TYR A 141 -7.21 8.80 4.89
C TYR A 141 -5.85 9.50 4.88
N GLY A 142 -4.91 9.07 4.03
CA GLY A 142 -3.66 9.78 3.77
C GLY A 142 -3.89 11.19 3.24
N GLY A 143 -4.74 11.32 2.21
CA GLY A 143 -5.14 12.61 1.64
C GLY A 143 -5.86 13.52 2.63
N LYS A 144 -6.70 12.95 3.52
CA LYS A 144 -7.38 13.71 4.56
C LYS A 144 -6.41 14.35 5.57
N LEU A 145 -5.34 13.63 5.95
CA LEU A 145 -4.31 14.17 6.86
C LEU A 145 -3.53 15.32 6.22
N THR A 146 -3.15 15.19 4.94
CA THR A 146 -2.42 16.24 4.23
C THR A 146 -3.29 17.47 3.99
N ALA A 147 -4.57 17.29 3.64
CA ALA A 147 -5.53 18.38 3.49
C ALA A 147 -5.76 19.14 4.82
N ALA A 148 -5.97 18.42 5.93
CA ALA A 148 -6.14 19.04 7.24
C ALA A 148 -4.90 19.83 7.67
N ALA A 149 -3.69 19.31 7.42
CA ALA A 149 -2.44 20.01 7.70
C ALA A 149 -2.30 21.31 6.89
N ARG A 150 -2.67 21.29 5.59
CA ARG A 150 -2.66 22.48 4.74
C ARG A 150 -3.65 23.55 5.23
N GLN A 151 -4.87 23.16 5.60
CA GLN A 151 -5.87 24.08 6.15
C GLN A 151 -5.40 24.73 7.45
N ALA A 152 -4.80 23.96 8.36
CA ALA A 152 -4.25 24.48 9.61
C ALA A 152 -3.11 25.49 9.38
N ALA A 153 -2.26 25.25 8.38
CA ALA A 153 -1.20 26.18 8.01
C ALA A 153 -1.73 27.48 7.38
N GLY A 154 -2.79 27.39 6.57
CA GLY A 154 -3.44 28.56 5.97
C GLY A 154 -4.15 29.47 6.97
N ARG A 155 -4.70 28.92 8.06
CA ARG A 155 -5.34 29.68 9.15
C ARG A 155 -4.36 30.40 10.09
N ARG A 156 -3.07 30.09 10.02
CA ARG A 156 -2.01 30.69 10.85
C ARG A 156 -1.27 31.83 10.15
N LYS A 157 -1.56 32.07 8.88
CA LYS A 157 -1.10 33.23 8.11
C LYS A 157 -2.17 34.29 8.14
#